data_AF-A0A317LTM0-F1
#
_entry.id   AF-A0A317LTM0-F1
#
_cell.length_a   1.000
_cell.length_b   1.000
_cell.length_c   1.000
_cell.angle_alpha   90.00
_cell.angle_beta   90.00
_cell.angle_gamma   90.00
#
_symmetry.space_group_name_H-M   'P 1'
#
loop_
_entity.id
_entity.type
_entity.pdbx_description
1 polymer ?
#
loop_
_entity_poly.entity_id
_entity_poly.type
_entity_poly.pdbx_seq_one_letter_code
_entity_poly.pdbx_strand_id
1 'polypeptide(L)'
;MNPGEVRRDPGLQPERTLLSWQRVLILLTVVGLVYLRGPLDPGSTVVPEVSPALRAGVMAFTLLLGAGLGLHLWLRWRHTRHGLREPGTGRPPLSVARPWAMVLLSAGVLALTLFVVATVLLP
;
A
#
# COMPACT_ATOMS: atom_id res chain seq x y z
N MET A 1 -33.36 8.05 -31.16
CA MET A 1 -31.95 7.75 -30.84
C MET A 1 -31.55 8.68 -29.71
N ASN A 2 -31.39 8.17 -28.49
CA ASN A 2 -31.13 9.00 -27.31
C ASN A 2 -29.61 9.30 -27.26
N PRO A 3 -29.14 10.55 -27.39
CA PRO A 3 -27.71 10.86 -27.51
C PRO A 3 -26.91 10.74 -26.18
N GLY A 4 -27.47 10.06 -25.17
CA GLY A 4 -27.01 10.13 -23.78
C GLY A 4 -26.08 9.01 -23.26
N GLU A 5 -25.80 7.95 -24.01
CA GLU A 5 -24.99 6.84 -23.49
C GLU A 5 -23.92 6.36 -24.48
N VAL A 6 -22.96 7.23 -24.79
CA VAL A 6 -21.62 6.73 -25.12
C VAL A 6 -21.03 6.19 -23.81
N ARG A 7 -21.31 4.92 -23.53
CA ARG A 7 -20.69 4.13 -22.46
C ARG A 7 -19.18 4.21 -22.67
N ARG A 8 -18.51 5.19 -22.03
CA ARG A 8 -17.06 5.35 -22.07
C ARG A 8 -16.44 4.05 -21.60
N ASP A 9 -15.77 3.38 -22.52
CA ASP A 9 -14.91 2.26 -22.18
C ASP A 9 -13.82 2.81 -21.24
N PRO A 10 -13.73 2.34 -19.98
CA PRO A 10 -12.68 2.76 -19.04
C PRO A 10 -11.28 2.38 -19.56
N GLY A 11 -11.19 1.55 -20.60
CA GLY A 11 -9.94 1.03 -21.14
C GLY A 11 -9.17 0.25 -20.07
N LEU A 12 -7.85 0.23 -20.22
CA LEU A 12 -6.93 -0.51 -19.33
C LEU A 12 -6.62 0.21 -17.99
N GLN A 13 -7.46 1.17 -17.58
CA GLN A 13 -7.22 1.95 -16.37
C GLN A 13 -7.32 1.13 -15.07
N PRO A 14 -8.29 0.21 -14.91
CA PRO A 14 -8.39 -0.63 -13.71
C PRO A 14 -7.18 -1.54 -13.53
N GLU A 15 -6.68 -2.16 -14.60
CA GLU A 15 -5.53 -3.07 -14.60
C GLU A 15 -4.24 -2.31 -14.27
N ARG A 16 -4.05 -1.13 -14.85
CA ARG A 16 -2.90 -0.25 -14.53
C ARG A 16 -2.90 0.16 -13.06
N THR A 17 -4.09 0.46 -12.53
CA THR A 17 -4.24 0.79 -11.10
C THR A 17 -3.89 -0.41 -10.24
N LEU A 18 -4.39 -1.60 -10.57
CA LEU A 18 -4.09 -2.84 -9.83
C LEU A 18 -2.59 -3.16 -9.81
N LEU A 19 -1.90 -3.08 -10.97
CA LEU A 19 -0.46 -3.29 -11.07
C LEU A 19 0.33 -2.28 -10.22
N SER A 20 -0.07 -1.01 -10.24
CA SER A 20 0.53 0.01 -9.39
C SER A 20 0.39 -0.34 -7.91
N TRP A 21 -0.79 -0.83 -7.48
CA TRP A 21 -0.99 -1.27 -6.11
C TRP A 21 -0.18 -2.51 -5.75
N GLN A 22 -0.07 -3.50 -6.64
CA GLN A 22 0.79 -4.66 -6.41
C GLN A 22 2.26 -4.26 -6.19
N ARG A 23 2.77 -3.30 -6.97
CA ARG A 23 4.11 -2.74 -6.77
C ARG A 23 4.27 -2.11 -5.39
N VAL A 24 3.28 -1.35 -4.93
CA VAL A 24 3.28 -0.75 -3.58
C VAL A 24 3.28 -1.82 -2.50
N LEU A 25 2.45 -2.86 -2.63
CA LEU A 25 2.40 -3.96 -1.66
C LEU A 25 3.74 -4.71 -1.58
N ILE A 26 4.36 -4.98 -2.73
CA ILE A 26 5.71 -5.59 -2.78
C ILE A 26 6.72 -4.66 -2.09
N LEU A 27 6.67 -3.36 -2.37
CA LEU A 27 7.60 -2.40 -1.78
C LEU A 27 7.47 -2.33 -0.25
N LEU A 28 6.25 -2.37 0.29
CA LEU A 28 6.04 -2.43 1.75
C LEU A 28 6.71 -3.66 2.37
N THR A 29 6.55 -4.84 1.75
CA THR A 29 7.22 -6.07 2.20
C THR A 29 8.74 -5.95 2.11
N VAL A 30 9.26 -5.40 1.01
CA VAL A 30 10.71 -5.19 0.83
C VAL A 30 11.27 -4.26 1.89
N VAL A 31 10.57 -3.17 2.21
CA VAL A 31 10.97 -2.25 3.30
C VAL A 31 11.03 -3.01 4.63
N GLY A 32 10.02 -3.81 4.96
CA GLY A 32 10.05 -4.65 6.17
C GLY A 32 11.24 -5.62 6.21
N LEU A 33 11.55 -6.27 5.09
CA LEU A 33 12.70 -7.19 4.98
C LEU A 33 14.04 -6.46 5.15
N VAL A 34 14.18 -5.25 4.60
CA VAL A 34 15.38 -4.43 4.76
C VAL A 34 15.59 -4.08 6.24
N TYR A 35 14.53 -3.79 6.99
CA TYR A 35 14.62 -3.57 8.44
C TYR A 35 15.02 -4.84 9.19
N LEU A 36 14.50 -6.01 8.81
CA LEU A 36 14.90 -7.28 9.45
C LEU A 36 16.36 -7.66 9.19
N ARG A 37 16.90 -7.31 8.02
CA ARG A 37 18.29 -7.59 7.66
C ARG A 37 19.28 -7.06 8.71
N GLY A 38 18.96 -5.94 9.35
CA GLY A 38 19.85 -5.29 10.31
C GLY A 38 20.93 -4.43 9.63
N PRO A 39 21.99 -4.05 10.37
CA PRO A 39 23.00 -3.10 9.91
C PRO A 39 23.74 -3.62 8.68
N LEU A 40 24.00 -2.73 7.71
CA LEU A 40 24.87 -3.03 6.57
C LEU A 40 26.35 -2.99 6.96
N ASP A 41 26.69 -2.22 7.99
CA ASP A 41 28.04 -2.05 8.52
C ASP A 41 28.04 -2.32 10.04
N PRO A 42 28.29 -3.57 10.46
CA PRO A 42 28.33 -3.94 11.87
C PRO A 42 29.49 -3.24 12.58
N GLY A 43 29.21 -2.37 13.55
CA GLY A 43 30.21 -1.66 14.35
C GLY A 43 30.32 -0.15 14.07
N SER A 44 29.56 0.37 13.10
CA SER A 44 29.38 1.81 12.92
C SER A 44 28.75 2.45 14.16
N THR A 45 29.39 3.48 14.71
CA THR A 45 28.86 4.30 15.82
C THR A 45 28.07 5.52 15.32
N VAL A 46 27.97 5.71 14.00
CA VAL A 46 27.34 6.89 13.39
C VAL A 46 25.82 6.84 13.52
N VAL A 47 25.22 5.64 13.50
CA VAL A 47 23.78 5.44 13.65
C VAL A 47 23.55 4.45 14.80
N PRO A 48 22.72 4.79 15.80
CA PRO A 48 22.39 3.87 16.90
C PRO A 48 21.87 2.54 16.38
N GLU A 49 22.27 1.44 17.03
CA GLU A 49 21.78 0.13 16.64
C GLU A 49 20.28 0.01 16.97
N VAL A 50 19.47 -0.17 15.92
CA VAL A 50 18.03 -0.41 16.03
C VAL A 50 17.79 -1.76 16.72
N SER A 51 17.04 -1.79 17.82
CA SER A 51 16.79 -3.02 18.58
C SER A 51 16.08 -4.09 17.73
N PRO A 52 16.29 -5.41 17.99
CA PRO A 52 15.62 -6.47 17.24
C PRO A 52 14.09 -6.39 17.31
N ALA A 53 13.54 -5.99 18.47
CA ALA A 53 12.11 -5.81 18.66
C ALA A 53 11.55 -4.70 17.75
N LEU A 54 12.30 -3.61 17.59
CA LEU A 54 11.93 -2.49 16.72
C LEU A 54 11.94 -2.91 15.24
N ARG A 55 12.95 -3.66 14.80
CA ARG A 55 13.02 -4.22 13.43
C ARG A 55 11.81 -5.13 13.15
N ALA A 56 11.50 -6.02 14.10
CA ALA A 56 10.32 -6.88 14.01
C ALA A 56 9.01 -6.08 14.00
N GLY A 57 8.92 -5.00 14.77
CA GLY A 57 7.78 -4.08 14.80
C GLY A 57 7.54 -3.40 13.44
N VAL A 58 8.59 -2.87 12.80
CA VAL A 58 8.50 -2.29 11.45
C VAL A 58 8.06 -3.33 10.42
N MET A 59 8.63 -4.54 10.48
CA MET A 59 8.19 -5.64 9.62
C MET A 59 6.71 -5.96 9.83
N ALA A 60 6.28 -6.16 11.08
CA ALA A 60 4.89 -6.47 11.39
C ALA A 60 3.94 -5.36 10.92
N PHE A 61 4.31 -4.10 11.14
CA PHE A 61 3.54 -2.95 10.70
C PHE A 61 3.38 -2.89 9.17
N THR A 62 4.49 -3.01 8.42
CA THR A 62 4.46 -2.96 6.95
C THR A 62 3.66 -4.13 6.36
N LEU A 63 3.76 -5.33 6.95
CA LEU A 63 2.96 -6.50 6.54
C LEU A 63 1.48 -6.32 6.86
N LEU A 64 1.12 -5.81 8.04
CA LEU A 64 -0.28 -5.59 8.41
C LEU A 64 -0.93 -4.51 7.52
N LEU A 65 -0.21 -3.42 7.26
CA LEU A 65 -0.66 -2.37 6.34
C LEU A 65 -0.84 -2.92 4.93
N GLY A 66 0.15 -3.67 4.42
CA GLY A 66 0.10 -4.32 3.12
C GLY A 66 -1.02 -5.35 3.01
N ALA A 67 -1.22 -6.19 4.02
CA ALA A 67 -2.27 -7.20 4.05
C ALA A 67 -3.66 -6.56 4.08
N GLY A 68 -3.87 -5.50 4.88
CA GLY A 68 -5.13 -4.78 4.94
C GLY A 68 -5.48 -4.11 3.60
N LEU A 69 -4.50 -3.44 2.98
CA LEU A 69 -4.67 -2.83 1.65
C LEU A 69 -4.89 -3.89 0.57
N GLY A 70 -4.10 -4.98 0.58
CA GLY A 70 -4.22 -6.10 -0.35
C GLY A 70 -5.57 -6.79 -0.26
N LEU A 71 -6.04 -7.06 0.97
CA LEU A 71 -7.37 -7.63 1.22
C LEU A 71 -8.47 -6.70 0.72
N HIS A 72 -8.37 -5.39 1.00
CA HIS A 72 -9.32 -4.40 0.49
C HIS A 72 -9.40 -4.42 -1.04
N LEU A 73 -8.25 -4.40 -1.71
CA LEU A 73 -8.17 -4.42 -3.17
C LEU A 73 -8.72 -5.73 -3.73
N TRP A 74 -8.39 -6.87 -3.12
CA TRP A 74 -8.88 -8.19 -3.54
C TRP A 74 -10.39 -8.31 -3.40
N LEU A 75 -10.95 -7.92 -2.24
CA LEU A 75 -12.39 -7.94 -2.00
C LEU A 75 -13.13 -7.04 -3.00
N ARG A 76 -12.60 -5.84 -3.27
CA ARG A 76 -13.19 -4.90 -4.22
C ARG A 76 -13.07 -5.39 -5.67
N TRP A 77 -11.95 -5.96 -6.03
CA TRP A 77 -11.73 -6.57 -7.34
C TRP A 77 -12.74 -7.71 -7.60
N ARG A 78 -12.95 -8.58 -6.61
CA ARG A 78 -13.95 -9.65 -6.67
C ARG A 78 -15.38 -9.11 -6.73
N HIS A 79 -15.71 -8.09 -5.93
CA HIS A 79 -17.04 -7.47 -5.92
C HIS A 79 -17.38 -6.76 -7.23
N THR A 80 -16.39 -6.16 -7.90
CA THR A 80 -16.57 -5.42 -9.16
C THR A 80 -16.55 -6.31 -10.40
N ARG A 81 -16.59 -7.64 -10.21
CA ARG A 81 -16.38 -8.65 -11.26
C ARG A 81 -15.16 -8.32 -12.12
N HIS A 82 -14.00 -8.11 -11.50
CA HIS A 82 -12.74 -7.80 -12.19
C HIS A 82 -12.76 -6.44 -12.91
N GLY A 83 -13.35 -5.41 -12.30
CA GLY A 83 -13.41 -4.07 -12.90
C GLY A 83 -14.45 -3.91 -14.02
N LEU A 84 -15.27 -4.92 -14.28
CA LEU A 84 -16.29 -4.89 -15.33
C LEU A 84 -17.58 -4.19 -14.89
N ARG A 85 -17.95 -4.27 -13.60
CA ARG A 85 -19.24 -3.76 -13.12
C ARG A 85 -19.24 -3.40 -11.65
N GLU A 86 -19.52 -2.15 -11.32
CA GLU A 86 -19.72 -1.72 -9.94
C GLU A 86 -21.14 -2.05 -9.46
N PRO A 87 -21.31 -2.67 -8.28
CA PRO A 87 -22.62 -2.94 -7.70
C PRO A 87 -23.36 -1.63 -7.42
N GLY A 88 -24.53 -1.44 -8.04
CA GLY A 88 -25.38 -0.26 -7.83
C GLY A 88 -25.49 0.64 -9.06
N THR A 89 -24.38 0.92 -9.75
CA THR A 89 -24.38 1.78 -10.95
C THR A 89 -24.36 0.99 -12.25
N GLY A 90 -23.90 -0.26 -12.22
CA GLY A 90 -23.76 -1.10 -13.41
C GLY A 90 -22.68 -0.61 -14.40
N ARG A 91 -21.92 0.42 -14.03
CA ARG A 91 -20.81 1.01 -14.80
C ARG A 91 -19.47 0.47 -14.28
N PRO A 92 -18.41 0.47 -15.09
CA PRO A 92 -17.09 0.08 -14.61
C PRO A 92 -16.51 1.14 -13.65
N PRO A 93 -15.85 0.72 -12.56
CA PRO A 93 -15.26 1.63 -11.59
C PRO A 93 -14.03 2.35 -12.16
N LEU A 94 -13.95 3.68 -11.99
CA LEU A 94 -12.83 4.51 -12.45
C LEU A 94 -11.51 4.22 -11.72
N SER A 95 -11.57 3.74 -10.48
CA SER A 95 -10.41 3.32 -9.69
C SER A 95 -10.72 2.03 -8.93
N VAL A 96 -9.76 1.11 -8.83
CA VAL A 96 -9.89 -0.14 -8.05
C VAL A 96 -9.75 0.10 -6.55
N ALA A 97 -9.01 1.12 -6.13
CA ALA A 97 -8.92 1.55 -4.74
C ALA A 97 -9.88 2.70 -4.44
N ARG A 98 -10.46 2.70 -3.23
CA ARG A 98 -11.19 3.87 -2.72
C ARG A 98 -10.20 4.94 -2.20
N PRO A 99 -10.57 6.23 -2.18
CA PRO A 99 -9.69 7.30 -1.74
C PRO A 99 -9.07 7.10 -0.35
N TRP A 100 -9.82 6.46 0.57
CA TRP A 100 -9.31 6.18 1.92
C TRP A 100 -8.08 5.27 1.92
N ALA A 101 -7.91 4.39 0.92
CA ALA A 101 -6.75 3.50 0.86
C ALA A 101 -5.45 4.29 0.64
N MET A 102 -5.52 5.37 -0.15
CA MET A 102 -4.40 6.30 -0.31
C MET A 102 -4.13 7.07 0.98
N VAL A 103 -5.17 7.55 1.66
CA VAL A 103 -5.03 8.23 2.96
C VAL A 103 -4.36 7.30 3.97
N LEU A 104 -4.80 6.04 4.06
CA LEU A 104 -4.22 5.04 4.97
C LEU A 104 -2.75 4.75 4.63
N LEU A 105 -2.43 4.57 3.35
CA LEU A 105 -1.04 4.36 2.91
C LEU A 105 -0.17 5.57 3.27
N SER A 106 -0.60 6.78 2.92
CA SER A 106 0.13 8.02 3.21
C SER A 106 0.32 8.24 4.71
N ALA A 107 -0.72 8.03 5.51
CA ALA A 107 -0.64 8.13 6.97
C ALA A 107 0.30 7.07 7.55
N GLY A 108 0.25 5.83 7.05
CA GLY A 108 1.14 4.76 7.48
C GLY A 108 2.60 5.02 7.16
N VAL A 109 2.89 5.53 5.95
CA VAL A 109 4.25 5.94 5.56
C VAL A 109 4.72 7.12 6.42
N LEU A 110 3.88 8.14 6.63
CA LEU A 110 4.21 9.27 7.50
C LEU A 110 4.52 8.81 8.92
N ALA A 111 3.69 7.95 9.50
CA ALA A 111 3.90 7.41 10.85
C ALA A 111 5.21 6.64 10.94
N LEU A 112 5.51 5.79 9.95
CA LEU A 112 6.79 5.07 9.87
C LEU A 112 7.98 6.04 9.79
N THR A 113 7.90 7.06 8.94
CA THR A 113 8.96 8.07 8.81
C THR A 113 9.18 8.83 10.11
N LEU A 114 8.11 9.34 10.74
CA LEU A 114 8.21 10.06 12.01
C LEU A 114 8.80 9.17 13.11
N PHE A 115 8.39 7.91 13.16
CA PHE A 115 8.88 6.95 14.13
C PHE A 115 10.37 6.65 13.95
N VAL A 116 10.82 6.41 12.72
CA VAL A 116 12.24 6.19 12.41
C VAL A 116 13.07 7.42 12.74
N VAL A 117 12.59 8.62 12.38
CA VAL A 117 13.27 9.86 12.74
C VAL A 117 13.35 10.03 14.26
N ALA A 118 12.28 9.74 14.99
CA ALA A 118 12.26 9.78 16.44
C ALA A 118 13.30 8.83 17.06
N THR A 119 13.49 7.62 16.51
CA THR A 119 14.51 6.68 17.02
C THR A 119 15.95 7.18 16.88
N VAL A 120 16.19 8.16 16.00
CA VAL A 120 17.50 8.78 15.82
C VAL A 120 17.65 10.05 16.65
N LEU A 121 16.59 10.85 16.77
CA LEU A 121 16.62 12.15 17.47
C LEU A 121 16.39 12.04 18.98
N LEU A 122 15.69 11.00 19.44
CA LEU A 122 15.35 10.74 20.84
C LEU A 122 16.06 9.44 21.26
N PRO A 123 17.30 9.53 21.77
CA PRO A 123 18.07 8.36 22.21
C PRO A 123 17.46 7.66 23.43
#